data_AF-A0ABD2JP92-F1
#
_entry.id   AF-A0ABD2JP92-F1
#
_cell.length_a   1.000
_cell.length_b   1.000
_cell.length_c   1.000
_cell.angle_alpha   90.00
_cell.angle_beta   90.00
_cell.angle_gamma   90.00
#
_symmetry.space_group_name_H-M   'P 1'
#
loop_
_entity.id
_entity.type
_entity.pdbx_description
1 polymer ?
#
loop_
_entity_poly.entity_id
_entity_poly.type
_entity_poly.pdbx_seq_one_letter_code
_entity_poly.pdbx_strand_id
1 'polypeptide(L)'
;MASASTELLPFFTHNDLYLRPVYKVMIEVALPKLRQMGQSVSNWEIRERLKKMLHPIELTDFKVHESTLEEVHFIATVGTDRDMKKVISLLNGTSFRAIGFADPLTVKADEAKLDFPTRVDWDQFFTSAAGKCPMDEREPGERPDTVYVGGLPFDWFQSSVDETMERTFLRIFSDFGEVACVDIPQCDPLRKQMEPEISGIQISSWLLGQDPFFEVYVQFREYGAFVNAMAFLGGKMLVQKCASGSLREAKIKVDFDRSAHLSIRKITQRRLRRICIEYERDKTEQRAQAEERRLEEMISEERARREHEERERVMRRLLRAERRQRLREQRNFEQILRRKLKRKLDHRLESSWRERRRQAKALLRYIAELYRAQQQHAVESKQSIHELASEYARDRGLPEEEELRQRILQKREQKMRTRITGRTLMKRHF
;
A
#
# COMPACT_ATOMS: atom_id res chain seq x y z
N MET A 1 57.30 19.66 24.55
CA MET A 1 56.27 18.59 24.54
C MET A 1 56.56 17.59 25.66
N ALA A 2 56.42 18.01 26.91
CA ALA A 2 56.61 17.16 28.08
C ALA A 2 55.48 17.44 29.08
N SER A 3 55.05 16.38 29.77
CA SER A 3 54.06 16.30 30.85
C SER A 3 52.58 16.44 30.51
N ALA A 4 51.98 15.32 30.09
CA ALA A 4 50.58 15.02 30.40
C ALA A 4 50.44 13.52 30.72
N SER A 5 51.35 12.96 31.52
CA SER A 5 51.07 11.72 32.25
C SER A 5 50.24 12.09 33.48
N THR A 6 49.04 12.62 33.21
CA THR A 6 48.01 12.87 34.20
C THR A 6 47.51 11.51 34.68
N GLU A 7 47.26 11.35 35.98
CA GLU A 7 46.80 10.10 36.59
C GLU A 7 45.47 9.64 35.96
N LEU A 8 45.57 8.83 34.92
CA LEU A 8 44.46 8.17 34.25
C LEU A 8 44.15 6.88 35.01
N LEU A 9 42.96 6.80 35.59
CA LEU A 9 42.50 5.62 36.30
C LEU A 9 41.88 4.64 35.30
N PRO A 10 42.29 3.36 35.27
CA PRO A 10 41.70 2.38 34.36
C PRO A 10 40.21 2.19 34.67
N PHE A 11 39.37 2.21 33.62
CA PHE A 11 37.92 2.00 33.78
C PHE A 11 37.41 0.87 32.87
N PHE A 12 37.71 0.93 31.56
CA PHE A 12 37.43 -0.16 30.64
C PHE A 12 38.58 -0.29 29.65
N THR A 13 39.63 -0.98 30.09
CA THR A 13 40.92 -1.08 29.40
C THR A 13 40.84 -1.77 28.04
N HIS A 14 39.86 -2.65 27.84
CA HIS A 14 39.64 -3.31 26.55
C HIS A 14 39.39 -2.31 25.40
N ASN A 15 38.73 -1.18 25.69
CA ASN A 15 38.48 -0.10 24.73
C ASN A 15 39.31 1.16 25.02
N ASP A 16 40.41 1.00 25.77
CA ASP A 16 41.31 2.07 26.16
C ASP A 16 40.58 3.25 26.85
N LEU A 17 39.60 2.91 27.70
CA LEU A 17 38.84 3.89 28.49
C LEU A 17 39.40 4.02 29.90
N TYR A 18 39.59 5.28 30.28
CA TYR A 18 40.14 5.71 31.55
C TYR A 18 39.31 6.84 32.13
N LEU A 19 39.46 7.10 33.43
CA LEU A 19 38.88 8.25 34.10
C LEU A 19 39.97 9.22 34.50
N ARG A 20 39.68 10.52 34.38
CA ARG A 20 40.54 11.59 34.86
C ARG A 20 39.81 12.40 35.93
N PRO A 21 40.39 12.59 37.13
CA PRO A 21 39.87 13.52 38.12
C PRO A 21 39.70 14.93 37.56
N VAL A 22 38.60 15.58 37.92
CA VAL A 22 38.31 16.98 37.53
C VAL A 22 38.55 17.86 38.75
N TYR A 23 39.46 18.82 38.63
CA TYR A 23 39.76 19.78 39.68
C TYR A 23 39.15 21.13 39.35
N LYS A 24 38.35 21.68 40.25
CA LYS A 24 37.72 23.00 40.08
C LYS A 24 38.04 23.89 41.25
N VAL A 25 38.34 25.16 40.96
CA VAL A 25 38.56 26.21 41.96
C VAL A 25 37.44 27.22 41.87
N MET A 26 36.93 27.61 43.03
CA MET A 26 36.02 28.72 43.20
C MET A 26 36.84 29.94 43.64
N ILE A 27 36.73 31.04 42.88
CA ILE A 27 37.45 32.28 43.15
C ILE A 27 36.40 33.35 43.45
N GLU A 28 36.34 33.78 44.70
CA GLU A 28 35.46 34.83 45.20
C GLU A 28 36.24 36.15 45.21
N VAL A 29 35.71 37.17 44.52
CA VAL A 29 36.31 38.51 44.49
C VAL A 29 35.33 39.48 45.13
N ALA A 30 35.67 40.00 46.31
CA ALA A 30 34.85 40.99 46.99
C ALA A 30 35.07 42.37 46.36
N LEU A 31 33.97 42.97 45.91
CA LEU A 31 33.90 44.30 45.31
C LEU A 31 33.86 45.37 46.42
N PRO A 32 34.51 46.54 46.24
CA PRO A 32 34.42 47.61 47.22
C PRO A 32 33.03 48.25 47.22
N LYS A 33 32.64 48.80 48.37
CA LYS A 33 31.37 49.53 48.49
C LYS A 33 31.33 50.69 47.48
N LEU A 34 30.34 50.69 46.59
CA LEU A 34 30.12 51.71 45.59
C LEU A 34 29.87 53.06 46.27
N ARG A 35 30.86 53.97 46.25
CA ARG A 35 30.73 55.31 46.85
C ARG A 35 30.16 56.33 45.86
N GLN A 36 30.18 56.04 44.56
CA GLN A 36 29.72 56.94 43.50
C GLN A 36 28.74 56.22 42.57
N MET A 37 27.64 56.89 42.21
CA MET A 37 26.68 56.39 41.23
C MET A 37 27.35 56.28 39.85
N GLY A 38 27.33 55.09 39.24
CA GLY A 38 27.91 54.83 37.91
C GLY A 38 29.27 54.11 37.92
N GLN A 39 29.88 53.85 39.08
CA GLN A 39 31.05 52.96 39.16
C GLN A 39 30.63 51.50 38.89
N SER A 40 31.32 50.83 37.97
CA SER A 40 31.13 49.40 37.70
C SER A 40 32.48 48.79 37.33
N VAL A 41 32.75 47.56 37.77
CA VAL A 41 33.92 46.79 37.32
C VAL A 41 33.45 45.80 36.27
N SER A 42 34.19 45.67 35.18
CA SER A 42 33.96 44.61 34.22
C SER A 42 34.43 43.26 34.77
N ASN A 43 33.56 42.26 34.78
CA ASN A 43 33.92 40.88 35.16
C ASN A 43 35.07 40.34 34.29
N TRP A 44 35.19 40.81 33.04
CA TRP A 44 36.30 40.46 32.16
C TRP A 44 37.65 41.03 32.64
N GLU A 45 37.67 42.26 33.15
CA GLU A 45 38.90 42.88 33.66
C GLU A 45 39.43 42.13 34.89
N ILE A 46 38.52 41.80 35.82
CA ILE A 46 38.83 40.97 37.00
C ILE A 46 39.42 39.63 36.55
N ARG A 47 38.76 38.98 35.59
CA ARG A 47 39.20 37.70 35.01
C ARG A 47 40.61 37.77 34.43
N GLU A 48 40.91 38.79 33.62
CA GLU A 48 42.24 38.94 33.02
C GLU A 48 43.32 39.25 34.05
N ARG A 49 42.98 40.00 35.10
CA ARG A 49 43.90 40.27 36.21
C ARG A 49 44.24 39.01 36.99
N LEU A 50 43.24 38.18 37.28
CA LEU A 50 43.43 36.88 37.90
C LEU A 50 44.29 35.95 37.04
N LYS A 51 44.07 35.90 35.72
CA LYS A 51 44.93 35.12 34.81
C LYS A 51 46.38 35.58 34.82
N LYS A 52 46.63 36.90 34.85
CA LYS A 52 47.99 37.44 34.93
C LYS A 52 48.68 37.05 36.23
N MET A 53 47.95 37.03 37.36
CA MET A 53 48.49 36.59 38.65
C MET A 53 48.81 35.09 38.69
N LEU A 54 48.07 34.29 37.92
CA LEU A 54 48.22 32.84 37.90
C LEU A 54 49.22 32.33 36.85
N HIS A 55 49.68 33.16 35.92
CA HIS A 55 50.64 32.74 34.89
C HIS A 55 51.92 32.16 35.53
N PRO A 56 52.40 30.97 35.13
CA PRO A 56 52.05 30.21 33.91
C PRO A 56 51.00 29.10 34.07
N ILE A 57 50.20 29.07 35.14
CA ILE A 57 49.16 28.04 35.35
C ILE A 57 48.02 28.23 34.35
N GLU A 58 47.69 27.18 33.62
CA GLU A 58 46.59 27.18 32.64
C GLU A 58 45.25 26.86 33.33
N LEU A 59 44.26 27.73 33.11
CA LEU A 59 42.88 27.55 33.57
C LEU A 59 41.98 27.25 32.36
N THR A 60 41.14 26.22 32.48
CA THR A 60 40.13 25.86 31.49
C THR A 60 38.73 26.12 32.02
N ASP A 61 37.73 26.34 31.15
CA ASP A 61 36.34 26.67 31.53
C ASP A 61 36.21 27.81 32.57
N PHE A 62 37.13 28.79 32.56
CA PHE A 62 37.15 29.89 33.52
C PHE A 62 36.01 30.88 33.22
N LYS A 63 34.93 30.85 34.01
CA LYS A 63 33.72 31.64 33.78
C LYS A 63 33.17 32.24 35.07
N VAL A 64 32.31 33.25 34.92
CA VAL A 64 31.54 33.81 36.03
C VAL A 64 30.49 32.77 36.44
N HIS A 65 30.46 32.42 37.72
CA HIS A 65 29.46 31.54 38.32
C HIS A 65 28.29 32.37 38.86
N GLU A 66 28.59 33.39 39.65
CA GLU A 66 27.61 34.32 40.23
C GLU A 66 28.24 35.71 40.30
N SER A 67 27.43 36.76 40.16
CA SER A 67 27.88 38.15 40.21
C SER A 67 26.83 38.99 40.91
N THR A 68 27.20 39.57 42.04
CA THR A 68 26.38 40.50 42.82
C THR A 68 27.03 41.88 42.85
N LEU A 69 26.42 42.83 43.56
CA LEU A 69 27.00 44.17 43.75
C LEU A 69 28.21 44.16 44.71
N GLU A 70 28.33 43.14 45.55
CA GLU A 70 29.35 43.05 46.60
C GLU A 70 30.42 42.02 46.28
N GLU A 71 30.14 41.04 45.41
CA GLU A 71 31.07 39.97 45.11
C GLU A 71 30.88 39.38 43.71
N VAL A 72 31.96 38.86 43.15
CA VAL A 72 31.94 38.10 41.89
C VAL A 72 32.58 36.75 42.15
N HIS A 73 31.84 35.69 41.89
CA HIS A 73 32.32 34.31 42.02
C HIS A 73 32.65 33.78 40.64
N PHE A 74 33.87 33.31 40.48
CA PHE A 74 34.30 32.62 39.28
C PHE A 74 34.53 31.14 39.57
N ILE A 75 34.28 30.32 38.56
CA ILE A 75 34.66 28.91 38.58
C ILE A 75 35.65 28.64 37.44
N ALA A 76 36.71 27.91 37.75
CA ALA A 76 37.72 27.51 36.77
C ALA A 76 38.10 26.04 36.98
N THR A 77 38.35 25.33 35.89
CA THR A 77 38.90 23.97 35.91
C THR A 77 40.42 24.04 35.79
N VAL A 78 41.11 23.23 36.56
CA VAL A 78 42.57 23.16 36.63
C VAL A 78 43.04 21.76 36.25
N GLY A 79 44.21 21.65 35.63
CA GLY A 79 44.69 20.37 35.08
C GLY A 79 45.08 19.32 36.12
N THR A 80 45.56 19.73 37.30
CA THR A 80 46.05 18.81 38.34
C THR A 80 45.72 19.30 39.74
N ASP A 81 45.67 18.38 40.71
CA ASP A 81 45.53 18.70 42.15
C ASP A 81 46.66 19.64 42.62
N ARG A 82 47.89 19.42 42.14
CA ARG A 82 49.03 20.28 42.47
C ARG A 82 48.80 21.72 42.02
N ASP A 83 48.27 21.89 40.81
CA ASP A 83 47.98 23.22 40.28
C ASP A 83 46.77 23.86 40.96
N MET A 84 45.77 23.06 41.36
CA MET A 84 44.65 23.52 42.19
C MET A 84 45.13 24.10 43.52
N LYS A 85 45.95 23.35 44.27
CA LYS A 85 46.56 23.81 45.53
C LYS A 85 47.41 25.06 45.35
N LYS A 86 48.17 25.14 44.25
CA LYS A 86 48.94 26.35 43.90
C LYS A 86 48.04 27.54 43.63
N VAL A 87 47.00 27.39 42.82
CA VAL A 87 46.03 28.46 42.51
C VAL A 87 45.41 29.00 43.81
N ILE A 88 44.95 28.10 44.69
CA ILE A 88 44.40 28.48 46.00
C ILE A 88 45.43 29.26 46.81
N SER A 89 46.66 28.75 46.95
CA SER A 89 47.72 29.42 47.72
C SER A 89 48.14 30.78 47.16
N LEU A 90 48.06 30.96 45.83
CA LEU A 90 48.48 32.18 45.15
C LEU A 90 47.41 33.26 45.18
N LEU A 91 46.13 32.89 45.18
CA LEU A 91 45.03 33.85 45.13
C LEU A 91 44.44 34.14 46.51
N ASN A 92 44.39 33.15 47.41
CA ASN A 92 43.69 33.31 48.67
C ASN A 92 44.37 34.38 49.55
N GLY A 93 43.60 35.40 49.95
CA GLY A 93 44.09 36.53 50.74
C GLY A 93 44.83 37.59 49.94
N THR A 94 44.91 37.47 48.61
CA THR A 94 45.50 38.51 47.76
C THR A 94 44.53 39.65 47.51
N SER A 95 45.06 40.79 47.11
CA SER A 95 44.23 41.92 46.69
C SER A 95 44.85 42.68 45.53
N PHE A 96 44.00 43.28 44.69
CA PHE A 96 44.44 44.11 43.58
C PHE A 96 43.45 45.26 43.33
N ARG A 97 43.93 46.36 42.75
CA ARG A 97 43.06 47.49 42.37
C ARG A 97 42.52 47.29 40.95
N ALA A 98 41.20 47.37 40.78
CA ALA A 98 40.55 47.50 39.48
C ALA A 98 40.52 48.95 39.01
N ILE A 99 40.42 49.14 37.69
CA ILE A 99 40.25 50.47 37.10
C ILE A 99 38.94 51.09 37.60
N GLY A 100 39.01 52.33 38.08
CA GLY A 100 37.84 53.07 38.58
C GLY A 100 37.53 52.89 40.08
N PHE A 101 38.30 52.06 40.80
CA PHE A 101 38.14 51.85 42.25
C PHE A 101 39.39 52.28 43.02
N ALA A 102 39.20 53.06 44.07
CA ALA A 102 40.28 53.48 44.97
C ALA A 102 40.65 52.34 45.95
N ASP A 103 39.64 51.64 46.45
CA ASP A 103 39.77 50.54 47.38
C ASP A 103 40.14 49.24 46.63
N PRO A 104 41.05 48.41 47.17
CA PRO A 104 41.46 47.17 46.53
C PRO A 104 40.37 46.08 46.63
N LEU A 105 40.28 45.25 45.60
CA LEU A 105 39.47 44.03 45.56
C LEU A 105 40.18 42.93 46.33
N THR A 106 39.53 42.30 47.30
CA THR A 106 40.08 41.14 48.01
C THR A 106 39.64 39.84 47.34
N VAL A 107 40.58 38.92 47.17
CA VAL A 107 40.37 37.63 46.51
C VAL A 107 40.46 36.52 47.55
N LYS A 108 39.47 35.63 47.53
CA LYS A 108 39.45 34.37 48.25
C LYS A 108 39.34 33.25 47.23
N ALA A 109 40.09 32.18 47.44
CA ALA A 109 40.06 31.03 46.55
C ALA A 109 39.94 29.76 47.38
N ASP A 110 39.08 28.85 46.96
CA ASP A 110 38.81 27.58 47.62
C ASP A 110 38.51 26.48 46.61
N GLU A 111 38.53 25.22 47.06
CA GLU A 111 38.12 24.08 46.23
C GLU A 111 36.62 24.19 45.92
N ALA A 112 36.27 24.17 44.63
CA ALA A 112 34.88 24.26 44.22
C ALA A 112 34.17 22.92 44.46
N LYS A 113 32.96 22.98 45.01
CA LYS A 113 32.09 21.80 45.07
C LYS A 113 31.84 21.27 43.65
N LEU A 114 32.22 20.02 43.43
CA LEU A 114 31.93 19.34 42.16
C LEU A 114 30.44 19.03 42.05
N ASP A 115 29.94 19.01 40.82
CA ASP A 115 28.56 18.65 40.49
C ASP A 115 28.39 17.13 40.56
N PHE A 116 28.44 16.61 41.79
CA PHE A 116 28.36 15.19 42.12
C PHE A 116 27.79 15.04 43.54
N PRO A 117 26.79 14.16 43.76
CA PRO A 117 26.22 13.93 45.07
C PRO A 117 27.24 13.29 46.03
N THR A 118 27.19 13.68 47.29
CA THR A 118 27.96 13.10 48.38
C THR A 118 27.16 12.05 49.13
N ARG A 119 27.83 11.31 50.01
CA ARG A 119 27.16 10.34 50.89
C ARG A 119 26.02 10.94 51.70
N VAL A 120 26.23 12.14 52.21
CA VAL A 120 25.19 12.87 52.95
C VAL A 120 23.98 13.14 52.07
N ASP A 121 24.18 13.46 50.79
CA ASP A 121 23.08 13.80 49.88
C ASP A 121 22.16 12.59 49.62
N TRP A 122 22.71 11.40 49.36
CA TRP A 122 21.88 10.21 49.15
C TRP A 122 21.34 9.63 50.45
N ASP A 123 22.13 9.60 51.54
CA ASP A 123 21.63 9.14 52.84
C ASP A 123 20.47 10.05 53.30
N GLN A 124 20.56 11.37 53.09
CA GLN A 124 19.46 12.30 53.33
C GLN A 124 18.26 12.02 52.42
N PHE A 125 18.46 11.80 51.12
CA PHE A 125 17.36 11.53 50.19
C PHE A 125 16.53 10.30 50.58
N PHE A 126 17.19 9.20 50.97
CA PHE A 126 16.49 7.97 51.36
C PHE A 126 15.97 8.01 52.82
N THR A 127 16.72 8.60 53.77
CA THR A 127 16.34 8.61 55.19
C THR A 127 15.36 9.74 55.54
N SER A 128 15.63 10.98 55.11
CA SER A 128 14.85 12.16 55.54
C SER A 128 13.47 12.25 54.87
N ALA A 129 13.24 11.38 53.88
CA ALA A 129 12.03 11.36 53.10
C ALA A 129 11.04 10.25 53.51
N ALA A 130 11.20 9.65 54.69
CA ALA A 130 10.26 8.69 55.29
C ALA A 130 8.80 9.20 55.48
N GLY A 131 8.48 10.43 55.04
CA GLY A 131 7.12 10.95 54.88
C GLY A 131 6.81 11.66 53.54
N LYS A 132 7.77 11.76 52.61
CA LYS A 132 7.60 12.47 51.31
C LYS A 132 8.12 11.70 50.09
N CYS A 133 9.05 10.74 50.24
CA CYS A 133 9.52 9.90 49.14
C CYS A 133 8.74 8.58 49.16
N PRO A 134 8.14 8.15 48.03
CA PRO A 134 7.34 6.94 47.95
C PRO A 134 8.19 5.67 47.81
N MET A 135 9.43 5.65 48.33
CA MET A 135 10.42 4.59 48.11
C MET A 135 10.63 3.76 49.38
N ASP A 136 10.66 2.44 49.24
CA ASP A 136 10.91 1.50 50.34
C ASP A 136 12.37 1.03 50.34
N GLU A 137 13.14 1.36 51.38
CA GLU A 137 14.56 0.96 51.52
C GLU A 137 14.78 -0.57 51.52
N ARG A 138 13.73 -1.36 51.78
CA ARG A 138 13.79 -2.83 51.73
C ARG A 138 13.75 -3.36 50.31
N GLU A 139 13.19 -2.60 49.39
CA GLU A 139 13.01 -3.00 48.00
C GLU A 139 14.23 -2.63 47.15
N PRO A 140 14.75 -3.57 46.33
CA PRO A 140 15.83 -3.27 45.39
C PRO A 140 15.45 -2.14 44.42
N GLY A 141 16.36 -1.18 44.24
CA GLY A 141 16.14 -0.04 43.35
C GLY A 141 15.29 1.08 43.95
N GLU A 142 14.85 0.94 45.21
CA GLU A 142 14.20 1.99 46.00
C GLU A 142 15.06 2.42 47.20
N ARG A 143 16.33 2.03 47.17
CA ARG A 143 17.35 2.26 48.19
C ARG A 143 18.65 2.74 47.52
N PRO A 144 19.68 3.18 48.26
CA PRO A 144 20.95 3.62 47.66
C PRO A 144 21.78 2.42 47.15
N ASP A 145 21.31 1.80 46.09
CA ASP A 145 21.95 0.65 45.43
C ASP A 145 22.13 0.86 43.91
N THR A 146 21.54 1.93 43.34
CA THR A 146 21.52 2.16 41.90
C THR A 146 22.28 3.42 41.53
N VAL A 147 23.36 3.24 40.77
CA VAL A 147 24.17 4.32 40.18
C VAL A 147 23.59 4.70 38.83
N TYR A 148 23.44 6.00 38.61
CA TYR A 148 23.11 6.58 37.32
C TYR A 148 24.36 7.23 36.70
N VAL A 149 24.64 6.91 35.44
CA VAL A 149 25.73 7.53 34.67
C VAL A 149 25.19 8.01 33.33
N GLY A 150 25.25 9.32 33.09
CA GLY A 150 24.86 9.96 31.82
C GLY A 150 26.04 10.56 31.07
N GLY A 151 25.84 10.86 29.79
CA GLY A 151 26.86 11.48 28.93
C GLY A 151 27.92 10.51 28.40
N LEU A 152 27.59 9.21 28.33
CA LEU A 152 28.50 8.16 27.87
C LEU A 152 28.47 8.05 26.34
N PRO A 153 29.59 8.22 25.61
CA PRO A 153 29.59 8.17 24.15
C PRO A 153 29.36 6.75 23.62
N PHE A 154 28.35 6.54 22.78
CA PHE A 154 27.99 5.22 22.27
C PHE A 154 29.16 4.51 21.55
N ASP A 155 29.92 5.23 20.73
CA ASP A 155 31.03 4.70 19.95
C ASP A 155 32.21 4.21 20.81
N TRP A 156 32.30 4.62 22.08
CA TRP A 156 33.42 4.27 22.95
C TRP A 156 33.23 2.90 23.61
N PHE A 157 31.98 2.46 23.76
CA PHE A 157 31.63 1.21 24.44
C PHE A 157 31.25 0.08 23.48
N GLN A 158 31.30 0.31 22.16
CA GLN A 158 31.10 -0.74 21.18
C GLN A 158 32.15 -1.85 21.34
N SER A 159 31.68 -3.08 21.52
CA SER A 159 32.53 -4.27 21.55
C SER A 159 32.70 -4.80 20.13
N SER A 160 33.86 -5.40 19.84
CA SER A 160 34.07 -6.19 18.62
C SER A 160 33.40 -7.57 18.67
N VAL A 161 32.95 -7.98 19.85
CA VAL A 161 32.21 -9.22 20.11
C VAL A 161 30.71 -8.90 20.00
N ASP A 162 29.91 -9.85 19.48
CA ASP A 162 28.43 -9.80 19.49
C ASP A 162 27.86 -9.90 20.92
N GLU A 163 28.26 -8.97 21.78
CA GLU A 163 27.82 -8.80 23.16
C GLU A 163 26.92 -7.58 23.25
N THR A 164 25.81 -7.68 24.00
CA THR A 164 24.90 -6.55 24.19
C THR A 164 25.56 -5.49 25.06
N MET A 165 25.18 -4.22 24.88
CA MET A 165 25.75 -3.12 25.64
C MET A 165 25.56 -3.32 27.15
N GLU A 166 24.40 -3.84 27.57
CA GLU A 166 24.10 -4.13 28.98
C GLU A 166 25.08 -5.14 29.58
N ARG A 167 25.51 -6.16 28.82
CA ARG A 167 26.51 -7.13 29.29
C ARG A 167 27.89 -6.52 29.42
N THR A 168 28.28 -5.65 28.48
CA THR A 168 29.52 -4.87 28.59
C THR A 168 29.54 -4.05 29.88
N PHE A 169 28.44 -3.35 30.20
CA PHE A 169 28.32 -2.58 31.43
C PHE A 169 28.27 -3.44 32.69
N LEU A 170 27.61 -4.60 32.63
CA LEU A 170 27.63 -5.57 33.72
C LEU A 170 29.08 -5.98 34.05
N ARG A 171 29.89 -6.29 33.03
CA ARG A 171 31.31 -6.63 33.22
C ARG A 171 32.11 -5.46 33.80
N ILE A 172 31.99 -4.27 33.21
CA ILE A 172 32.72 -3.07 33.67
C ILE A 172 32.43 -2.78 35.15
N PHE A 173 31.16 -2.83 35.54
CA PHE A 173 30.77 -2.46 36.90
C PHE A 173 30.93 -3.60 37.91
N SER A 174 31.15 -4.84 37.45
CA SER A 174 31.48 -5.97 38.34
C SER A 174 32.79 -5.77 39.09
N ASP A 175 33.68 -4.89 38.60
CA ASP A 175 34.92 -4.51 39.30
C ASP A 175 34.67 -3.79 40.63
N PHE A 176 33.48 -3.19 40.82
CA PHE A 176 33.10 -2.53 42.08
C PHE A 176 32.35 -3.45 43.05
N GLY A 177 31.76 -4.54 42.55
CA GLY A 177 31.01 -5.53 43.32
C GLY A 177 29.90 -6.19 42.51
N GLU A 178 29.09 -7.05 43.16
CA GLU A 178 28.06 -7.83 42.46
C GLU A 178 26.93 -6.94 41.91
N VAL A 179 26.81 -6.92 40.58
CA VAL A 179 25.78 -6.17 39.84
C VAL A 179 24.51 -7.02 39.73
N ALA A 180 23.39 -6.50 40.20
CA ALA A 180 22.08 -7.17 40.13
C ALA A 180 21.41 -6.96 38.76
N CYS A 181 21.44 -5.72 38.27
CA CYS A 181 20.75 -5.32 37.05
C CYS A 181 21.46 -4.14 36.40
N VAL A 182 21.46 -4.13 35.07
CA VAL A 182 21.89 -2.99 34.26
C VAL A 182 20.76 -2.68 33.28
N ASP A 183 20.43 -1.41 33.14
CA ASP A 183 19.49 -0.95 32.12
C ASP A 183 20.06 0.26 31.38
N ILE A 184 19.96 0.19 30.05
CA ILE A 184 20.36 1.26 29.13
C ILE A 184 19.12 1.64 28.34
N PRO A 185 18.38 2.68 28.77
CA PRO A 185 17.10 3.05 28.17
C PRO A 185 17.14 3.22 26.64
N GLN A 186 18.25 3.75 26.14
CA GLN A 186 18.47 4.02 24.72
C GLN A 186 18.66 2.75 23.87
N CYS A 187 19.00 1.61 24.48
CA CYS A 187 19.14 0.33 23.80
C CYS A 187 17.78 -0.36 23.51
N ASP A 188 16.67 0.14 24.06
CA ASP A 188 15.33 -0.34 23.79
C ASP A 188 14.54 0.65 22.91
N PRO A 189 14.33 0.36 21.61
CA PRO A 189 13.66 1.27 20.67
C PRO A 189 12.22 1.61 21.05
N LEU A 190 11.55 0.75 21.83
CA LEU A 190 10.15 0.97 22.23
C LEU A 190 10.03 2.05 23.29
N ARG A 191 11.12 2.41 23.99
CA ARG A 191 11.09 3.47 25.02
C ARG A 191 10.77 4.85 24.47
N LYS A 192 11.02 5.10 23.19
CA LYS A 192 10.60 6.34 22.49
C LYS A 192 9.08 6.49 22.43
N GLN A 193 8.35 5.38 22.52
CA GLN A 193 6.90 5.35 22.45
C GLN A 193 6.26 5.29 23.84
N MET A 194 7.08 5.19 24.89
CA MET A 194 6.62 5.20 26.29
C MET A 194 6.57 6.62 26.84
N GLU A 195 5.74 6.81 27.85
CA GLU A 195 5.63 8.04 28.62
C GLU A 195 6.97 8.38 29.31
N PRO A 196 7.37 9.67 29.44
CA PRO A 196 8.64 10.06 30.04
C PRO A 196 8.88 9.50 31.44
N GLU A 197 7.81 9.36 32.24
CA GLU A 197 7.89 8.83 33.60
C GLU A 197 8.22 7.32 33.65
N ILE A 198 8.07 6.62 32.52
CA ILE A 198 8.20 5.16 32.41
C ILE A 198 9.42 4.79 31.56
N SER A 199 9.71 5.58 30.52
CA SER A 199 10.84 5.35 29.60
C SER A 199 12.19 5.31 30.34
N GLY A 200 12.33 6.09 31.41
CA GLY A 200 13.56 6.20 32.18
C GLY A 200 14.69 6.87 31.43
N ILE A 201 14.35 7.68 30.42
CA ILE A 201 15.29 8.51 29.67
C ILE A 201 15.29 9.89 30.31
N GLN A 202 16.43 10.36 30.82
CA GLN A 202 16.51 11.70 31.43
C GLN A 202 16.99 12.77 30.43
N ILE A 203 17.90 12.40 29.52
CA ILE A 203 18.41 13.28 28.48
C ILE A 203 17.34 13.46 27.40
N SER A 204 16.66 14.61 27.45
CA SER A 204 15.60 14.98 26.50
C SER A 204 16.08 15.15 25.06
N SER A 205 17.37 15.42 24.82
CA SER A 205 17.96 15.48 23.47
C SER A 205 17.90 14.13 22.74
N TRP A 206 17.84 13.01 23.46
CA TRP A 206 17.67 11.71 22.81
C TRP A 206 16.25 11.51 22.24
N LEU A 207 15.22 12.10 22.87
CA LEU A 207 13.85 12.09 22.34
C LEU A 207 13.76 12.81 20.99
N LEU A 208 14.71 13.71 20.69
CA LEU A 208 14.85 14.40 19.40
C LEU A 208 15.70 13.61 18.38
N GLY A 209 16.23 12.44 18.75
CA GLY A 209 16.92 11.51 17.84
C GLY A 209 18.34 11.90 17.45
N GLN A 210 19.00 12.81 18.18
CA GLN A 210 20.28 13.40 17.78
C GLN A 210 21.44 13.11 18.73
N ASP A 211 21.23 12.33 19.78
CA ASP A 211 22.22 12.22 20.87
C ASP A 211 23.19 11.04 20.66
N PRO A 212 24.52 11.28 20.50
CA PRO A 212 25.52 10.21 20.46
C PRO A 212 25.83 9.64 21.85
N PHE A 213 25.23 10.18 22.92
CA PHE A 213 25.45 9.75 24.29
C PHE A 213 24.27 8.91 24.81
N PHE A 214 24.55 7.93 25.67
CA PHE A 214 23.55 7.16 26.39
C PHE A 214 23.67 7.33 27.91
N GLU A 215 22.66 6.84 28.60
CA GLU A 215 22.55 6.82 30.05
C GLU A 215 22.49 5.37 30.52
N VAL A 216 23.03 5.12 31.70
CA VAL A 216 23.05 3.78 32.28
C VAL A 216 22.60 3.84 33.72
N TYR A 217 21.76 2.89 34.08
CA TYR A 217 21.42 2.58 35.46
C TYR A 217 22.06 1.25 35.82
N VAL A 218 22.88 1.24 36.88
CA VAL A 218 23.56 0.06 37.39
C VAL A 218 23.14 -0.17 38.83
N GLN A 219 22.38 -1.23 39.07
CA GLN A 219 21.99 -1.65 40.40
C GLN A 219 22.96 -2.68 40.95
N PHE A 220 23.49 -2.41 42.14
CA PHE A 220 24.33 -3.31 42.91
C PHE A 220 23.51 -4.09 43.93
N ARG A 221 23.98 -5.28 44.31
CA ARG A 221 23.36 -6.04 45.41
C ARG A 221 23.71 -5.49 46.78
N GLU A 222 24.92 -4.97 46.91
CA GLU A 222 25.48 -4.50 48.18
C GLU A 222 25.71 -2.98 48.17
N TYR A 223 25.39 -2.33 49.30
CA TYR A 223 25.63 -0.90 49.50
C TYR A 223 27.11 -0.53 49.35
N GLY A 224 28.03 -1.40 49.79
CA GLY A 224 29.47 -1.16 49.66
C GLY A 224 29.91 -0.98 48.20
N ALA A 225 29.38 -1.81 47.30
CA ALA A 225 29.66 -1.73 45.87
C ALA A 225 29.12 -0.43 45.25
N PHE A 226 27.91 -0.02 45.64
CA PHE A 226 27.34 1.27 45.26
C PHE A 226 28.22 2.45 45.71
N VAL A 227 28.64 2.48 46.98
CA VAL A 227 29.51 3.55 47.51
C VAL A 227 30.86 3.57 46.80
N ASN A 228 31.46 2.40 46.53
CA ASN A 228 32.71 2.29 45.81
C ASN A 228 32.61 2.82 44.38
N ALA A 229 31.55 2.45 43.66
CA ALA A 229 31.30 2.93 42.30
C ALA A 229 31.08 4.44 42.27
N MET A 230 30.26 4.97 43.19
CA MET A 230 30.03 6.41 43.33
C MET A 230 31.34 7.17 43.61
N ALA A 231 32.16 6.70 44.55
CA ALA A 231 33.45 7.32 44.86
C ALA A 231 34.46 7.24 43.69
N PHE A 232 34.48 6.11 42.97
CA PHE A 232 35.38 5.90 41.85
C PHE A 232 35.02 6.76 40.64
N LEU A 233 33.73 6.87 40.30
CA LEU A 233 33.27 7.62 39.14
C LEU A 233 33.09 9.11 39.43
N GLY A 234 32.68 9.45 40.65
CA GLY A 234 32.35 10.81 41.07
C GLY A 234 33.50 11.80 40.87
N GLY A 235 33.16 12.98 40.35
CA GLY A 235 34.11 14.07 40.12
C GLY A 235 35.14 13.79 39.02
N LYS A 236 34.89 12.82 38.13
CA LYS A 236 35.81 12.45 37.03
C LYS A 236 35.15 12.60 35.68
N MET A 237 35.99 12.66 34.64
CA MET A 237 35.56 12.64 33.25
C MET A 237 36.12 11.40 32.54
N LEU A 238 35.41 10.95 31.52
CA LEU A 238 35.81 9.80 30.72
C LEU A 238 36.84 10.21 29.66
N VAL A 239 37.89 9.42 29.51
CA VAL A 239 38.97 9.65 28.56
C VAL A 239 39.19 8.38 27.77
N GLN A 240 39.17 8.47 26.44
CA GLN A 240 39.60 7.39 25.57
C GLN A 240 40.97 7.71 24.98
N LYS A 241 41.88 6.74 25.06
CA LYS A 241 43.17 6.80 24.36
C LYS A 241 43.01 6.18 22.97
N CYS A 242 43.19 7.00 21.93
CA CYS A 242 43.14 6.52 20.55
C CYS A 242 44.44 5.81 20.15
N ALA A 243 44.36 4.93 19.15
CA ALA A 243 45.53 4.25 18.57
C ALA A 243 46.59 5.23 18.01
N SER A 244 46.17 6.42 17.56
CA SER A 244 47.05 7.51 17.12
C SER A 244 47.83 8.18 18.26
N GLY A 245 47.52 7.87 19.51
CA GLY A 245 48.07 8.53 20.70
C GLY A 245 47.31 9.80 21.13
N SER A 246 46.29 10.25 20.39
CA SER A 246 45.43 11.35 20.84
C SER A 246 44.47 10.90 21.94
N LEU A 247 44.06 11.84 22.79
CA LEU A 247 43.06 11.61 23.84
C LEU A 247 41.73 12.26 23.43
N ARG A 248 40.64 11.50 23.55
CA ARG A 248 39.26 12.04 23.46
C ARG A 248 38.69 12.12 24.87
N GLU A 249 37.93 13.17 25.16
CA GLU A 249 37.41 13.44 26.51
C GLU A 249 35.91 13.67 26.47
N ALA A 250 35.19 13.05 27.40
CA ALA A 250 33.74 13.17 27.54
C ALA A 250 33.39 13.48 29.00
N LYS A 251 32.57 14.52 29.18
CA LYS A 251 32.01 14.85 30.50
C LYS A 251 30.90 13.85 30.80
N ILE A 252 31.05 13.13 31.90
CA ILE A 252 30.03 12.21 32.39
C ILE A 252 29.31 12.83 33.59
N LYS A 253 28.02 12.56 33.71
CA LYS A 253 27.23 12.90 34.89
C LYS A 253 27.08 11.64 35.73
N VAL A 254 27.56 11.65 36.96
CA VAL A 254 27.42 10.53 37.90
C VAL A 254 26.44 10.97 38.98
N ASP A 255 25.44 10.15 39.24
CA ASP A 255 24.40 10.44 40.22
C ASP A 255 23.88 9.13 40.83
N PHE A 256 23.05 9.23 41.86
CA PHE A 256 22.25 8.09 42.33
C PHE A 256 20.84 8.17 41.75
N ASP A 257 20.18 7.02 41.62
CA ASP A 257 18.82 6.99 41.08
C ASP A 257 17.79 7.55 42.08
N ARG A 258 17.12 8.64 41.67
CA ARG A 258 16.03 9.28 42.41
C ARG A 258 14.65 8.89 41.90
N SER A 259 14.57 8.03 40.89
CA SER A 259 13.33 7.72 40.18
C SER A 259 12.82 6.30 40.41
N ALA A 260 13.57 5.49 41.16
CA ALA A 260 13.34 4.07 41.34
C ALA A 260 13.27 3.31 40.00
N HIS A 261 14.11 3.72 39.06
CA HIS A 261 14.16 3.23 37.69
C HIS A 261 14.30 1.72 37.63
N LEU A 262 15.15 1.13 38.46
CA LEU A 262 15.37 -0.32 38.53
C LEU A 262 14.51 -1.02 39.59
N SER A 263 13.49 -0.35 40.13
CA SER A 263 12.56 -1.03 41.03
C SER A 263 11.61 -1.95 40.28
N ILE A 264 11.13 -2.98 40.98
CA ILE A 264 10.21 -3.99 40.44
C ILE A 264 8.97 -3.32 39.83
N ARG A 265 8.47 -2.26 40.47
CA ARG A 265 7.32 -1.49 39.99
C ARG A 265 7.59 -0.86 38.63
N LYS A 266 8.72 -0.15 38.46
CA LYS A 266 9.06 0.52 37.19
C LYS A 266 9.42 -0.48 36.09
N ILE A 267 10.13 -1.55 36.42
CA ILE A 267 10.41 -2.65 35.47
C ILE A 267 9.11 -3.28 34.98
N THR A 268 8.18 -3.57 35.88
CA THR A 268 6.87 -4.16 35.54
C THR A 268 6.04 -3.19 34.69
N GLN A 269 6.04 -1.91 35.04
CA GLN A 269 5.34 -0.88 34.26
C GLN A 269 5.87 -0.79 32.82
N ARG A 270 7.19 -0.80 32.62
CA ARG A 270 7.81 -0.85 31.29
C ARG A 270 7.43 -2.11 30.52
N ARG A 271 7.45 -3.27 31.17
CA ARG A 271 7.06 -4.55 30.55
C ARG A 271 5.60 -4.55 30.10
N LEU A 272 4.69 -4.05 30.94
CA LEU A 272 3.27 -3.94 30.59
C LEU A 272 3.06 -2.95 29.44
N ARG A 273 3.76 -1.80 29.47
CA ARG A 273 3.64 -0.81 28.40
C ARG A 273 4.14 -1.34 27.06
N ARG A 274 5.21 -2.14 27.06
CA ARG A 274 5.68 -2.88 25.87
C ARG A 274 4.57 -3.76 25.28
N ILE A 275 3.92 -4.57 26.11
CA ILE A 275 2.82 -5.45 25.68
C ILE A 275 1.65 -4.62 25.12
N CYS A 276 1.30 -3.48 25.73
CA CYS A 276 0.28 -2.58 25.21
C CYS A 276 0.64 -2.03 23.82
N ILE A 277 1.89 -1.57 23.63
CA ILE A 277 2.37 -1.04 22.34
C ILE A 277 2.29 -2.13 21.27
N GLU A 278 2.77 -3.34 21.57
CA GLU A 278 2.71 -4.48 20.64
C GLU A 278 1.25 -4.83 20.29
N TYR A 279 0.36 -4.90 21.28
CA TYR A 279 -1.06 -5.15 21.06
C TYR A 279 -1.75 -4.07 20.21
N GLU A 280 -1.41 -2.80 20.43
CA GLU A 280 -1.91 -1.70 19.61
C GLU A 280 -1.46 -1.83 18.15
N ARG A 281 -0.20 -2.20 17.92
CA ARG A 281 0.35 -2.44 16.57
C ARG A 281 -0.34 -3.61 15.88
N ASP A 282 -0.47 -4.75 16.54
CA ASP A 282 -1.17 -5.92 16.01
C ASP A 282 -2.62 -5.58 15.65
N LYS A 283 -3.31 -4.83 16.52
CA LYS A 283 -4.68 -4.39 16.25
C LYS A 283 -4.77 -3.44 15.05
N THR A 284 -3.81 -2.55 14.87
CA THR A 284 -3.76 -1.68 13.69
C THR A 284 -3.48 -2.47 12.42
N GLU A 285 -2.57 -3.45 12.48
CA GLU A 285 -2.25 -4.30 11.34
C GLU A 285 -3.45 -5.19 10.95
N GLN A 286 -4.13 -5.80 11.92
CA GLN A 286 -5.35 -6.57 11.66
C GLN A 286 -6.47 -5.72 11.03
N ARG A 287 -6.60 -4.46 11.45
CA ARG A 287 -7.55 -3.52 10.83
C ARG A 287 -7.17 -3.20 9.39
N ALA A 288 -5.90 -2.93 9.13
CA ALA A 288 -5.40 -2.68 7.78
C ALA A 288 -5.62 -3.89 6.86
N GLN A 289 -5.29 -5.10 7.33
CA GLN A 289 -5.51 -6.35 6.59
C GLN A 289 -7.00 -6.66 6.38
N ALA A 290 -7.88 -6.30 7.32
CA ALA A 290 -9.32 -6.46 7.15
C ALA A 290 -9.89 -5.45 6.13
N GLU A 291 -9.38 -4.23 6.10
CA GLU A 291 -9.73 -3.22 5.11
C GLU A 291 -9.26 -3.60 3.70
N GLU A 292 -8.04 -4.11 3.58
CA GLU A 292 -7.49 -4.62 2.33
C GLU A 292 -8.31 -5.80 1.78
N ARG A 293 -8.64 -6.79 2.62
CA ARG A 293 -9.51 -7.91 2.21
C ARG A 293 -10.90 -7.46 1.76
N ARG A 294 -11.51 -6.48 2.45
CA ARG A 294 -12.80 -5.90 2.02
C ARG A 294 -12.69 -5.23 0.66
N LEU A 295 -11.59 -4.51 0.42
CA LEU A 295 -11.34 -3.88 -0.88
C LEU A 295 -11.17 -4.93 -1.98
N GLU A 296 -10.42 -6.00 -1.72
CA GLU A 296 -10.26 -7.13 -2.65
C GLU A 296 -11.59 -7.83 -2.95
N GLU A 297 -12.42 -8.08 -1.93
CA GLU A 297 -13.77 -8.64 -2.07
C GLU A 297 -14.64 -7.74 -2.96
N MET A 298 -14.69 -6.43 -2.69
CA MET A 298 -15.44 -5.49 -3.53
C MET A 298 -14.95 -5.49 -4.99
N ILE A 299 -13.64 -5.56 -5.22
CA ILE A 299 -13.06 -5.64 -6.57
C ILE A 299 -13.44 -6.95 -7.25
N SER A 300 -13.40 -8.07 -6.52
CA SER A 300 -13.79 -9.40 -7.02
C SER A 300 -15.27 -9.47 -7.37
N GLU A 301 -16.15 -8.96 -6.50
CA GLU A 301 -17.59 -8.89 -6.73
C GLU A 301 -17.94 -8.03 -7.96
N GLU A 302 -17.28 -6.88 -8.12
CA GLU A 302 -17.45 -6.02 -9.29
C GLU A 302 -16.96 -6.71 -10.57
N ARG A 303 -15.84 -7.45 -10.52
CA ARG A 303 -15.37 -8.27 -11.66
C ARG A 303 -16.38 -9.37 -12.00
N ALA A 304 -16.88 -10.09 -11.00
CA ALA A 304 -17.87 -11.17 -11.18
C ALA A 304 -19.18 -10.62 -11.76
N ARG A 305 -19.63 -9.43 -11.31
CA ARG A 305 -20.81 -8.75 -11.87
C ARG A 305 -20.59 -8.42 -13.34
N ARG A 306 -19.44 -7.84 -13.70
CA ARG A 306 -19.10 -7.53 -15.11
C ARG A 306 -19.06 -8.79 -15.98
N GLU A 307 -18.45 -9.86 -15.50
CA GLU A 307 -18.43 -11.14 -16.21
C GLU A 307 -19.85 -11.72 -16.39
N HIS A 308 -20.68 -11.66 -15.35
CA HIS A 308 -22.05 -12.15 -15.43
C HIS A 308 -22.88 -11.35 -16.44
N GLU A 309 -22.77 -10.03 -16.42
CA GLU A 309 -23.41 -9.15 -17.41
C GLU A 309 -22.93 -9.45 -18.83
N GLU A 310 -21.64 -9.70 -19.04
CA GLU A 310 -21.11 -10.08 -20.35
C GLU A 310 -21.65 -11.43 -20.82
N ARG A 311 -21.69 -12.44 -19.94
CA ARG A 311 -22.27 -13.76 -20.23
C ARG A 311 -23.75 -13.64 -20.60
N GLU A 312 -24.53 -12.85 -19.88
CA GLU A 312 -25.92 -12.54 -20.19
C GLU A 312 -26.06 -11.86 -21.56
N ARG A 313 -25.22 -10.86 -21.86
CA ARG A 313 -25.22 -10.19 -23.17
C ARG A 313 -24.92 -11.18 -24.30
N VAL A 314 -23.94 -12.07 -24.11
CA VAL A 314 -23.59 -13.11 -25.09
C VAL A 314 -24.75 -14.11 -25.28
N MET A 315 -25.33 -14.61 -24.19
CA MET A 315 -26.47 -15.54 -24.25
C MET A 315 -27.67 -14.93 -24.97
N ARG A 316 -28.01 -13.67 -24.68
CA ARG A 316 -29.07 -12.94 -25.40
C ARG A 316 -28.77 -12.81 -26.89
N ARG A 317 -27.52 -12.60 -27.29
CA ARG A 317 -27.11 -12.57 -28.71
C ARG A 317 -27.29 -13.94 -29.38
N LEU A 318 -26.90 -15.02 -28.69
CA LEU A 318 -27.08 -16.40 -29.17
C LEU A 318 -28.55 -16.76 -29.34
N LEU A 319 -29.39 -16.53 -28.33
CA LEU A 319 -30.84 -16.78 -28.40
C LEU A 319 -31.51 -15.99 -29.54
N ARG A 320 -31.10 -14.73 -29.75
CA ARG A 320 -31.57 -13.93 -30.90
C ARG A 320 -31.13 -14.52 -32.23
N ALA A 321 -29.90 -15.04 -32.32
CA ALA A 321 -29.40 -15.68 -33.53
C ALA A 321 -30.15 -17.00 -33.83
N GLU A 322 -30.35 -17.83 -32.81
CA GLU A 322 -31.09 -19.08 -32.92
C GLU A 322 -32.55 -18.84 -33.33
N ARG A 323 -33.24 -17.87 -32.71
CA ARG A 323 -34.61 -17.50 -33.10
C ARG A 323 -34.68 -17.06 -34.57
N ARG A 324 -33.70 -16.30 -35.04
CA ARG A 324 -33.59 -15.92 -36.47
C ARG A 324 -33.37 -17.13 -37.36
N GLN A 325 -32.55 -18.11 -36.93
CA GLN A 325 -32.31 -19.33 -37.67
C GLN A 325 -33.59 -20.19 -37.77
N ARG A 326 -34.27 -20.43 -36.66
CA ARG A 326 -35.55 -21.17 -36.65
C ARG A 326 -36.60 -20.52 -37.55
N LEU A 327 -36.70 -19.19 -37.56
CA LEU A 327 -37.60 -18.46 -38.46
C LEU A 327 -37.23 -18.65 -39.94
N ARG A 328 -35.93 -18.68 -40.27
CA ARG A 328 -35.45 -18.99 -41.63
C ARG A 328 -35.80 -20.43 -42.02
N GLU A 329 -35.59 -21.37 -41.12
CA GLU A 329 -35.92 -22.79 -41.33
C GLU A 329 -37.43 -23.00 -41.51
N GLN A 330 -38.28 -22.36 -40.70
CA GLN A 330 -39.73 -22.39 -40.86
C GLN A 330 -40.18 -21.82 -42.22
N ARG A 331 -39.63 -20.67 -42.62
CA ARG A 331 -39.91 -20.08 -43.95
C ARG A 331 -39.49 -21.00 -45.08
N ASN A 332 -38.31 -21.62 -44.98
CA ASN A 332 -37.82 -22.57 -45.97
C ASN A 332 -38.73 -23.82 -46.02
N PHE A 333 -39.13 -24.35 -44.87
CA PHE A 333 -40.02 -25.51 -44.78
C PHE A 333 -41.40 -25.20 -45.37
N GLU A 334 -41.98 -24.04 -45.04
CA GLU A 334 -43.25 -23.59 -45.61
C GLU A 334 -43.15 -23.45 -47.14
N GLN A 335 -42.05 -22.90 -47.64
CA GLN A 335 -41.80 -22.76 -49.07
C GLN A 335 -41.68 -24.13 -49.76
N ILE A 336 -41.02 -25.11 -49.13
CA ILE A 336 -40.95 -26.50 -49.61
C ILE A 336 -42.35 -27.13 -49.64
N LEU A 337 -43.15 -26.92 -48.58
CA LEU A 337 -44.51 -27.44 -48.49
C LEU A 337 -45.41 -26.86 -49.59
N ARG A 338 -45.36 -25.54 -49.79
CA ARG A 338 -46.08 -24.83 -50.88
C ARG A 338 -45.68 -25.38 -52.24
N ARG A 339 -44.38 -25.61 -52.49
CA ARG A 339 -43.89 -26.23 -53.74
C ARG A 339 -44.43 -27.65 -53.93
N LYS A 340 -44.44 -28.48 -52.88
CA LYS A 340 -45.01 -29.84 -52.94
C LYS A 340 -46.52 -29.82 -53.19
N LEU A 341 -47.25 -28.92 -52.53
CA LEU A 341 -48.70 -28.79 -52.69
C LEU A 341 -49.06 -28.31 -54.10
N LYS A 342 -48.33 -27.31 -54.62
CA LYS A 342 -48.48 -26.84 -56.00
C LYS A 342 -48.25 -27.97 -57.00
N ARG A 343 -47.16 -28.74 -56.86
CA ARG A 343 -46.90 -29.93 -57.71
C ARG A 343 -48.03 -30.96 -57.65
N LYS A 344 -48.58 -31.26 -56.47
CA LYS A 344 -49.73 -32.17 -56.33
C LYS A 344 -50.98 -31.62 -57.01
N LEU A 345 -51.24 -30.32 -56.88
CA LEU A 345 -52.39 -29.66 -57.50
C LEU A 345 -52.26 -29.69 -59.03
N ASP A 346 -51.09 -29.32 -59.56
CA ASP A 346 -50.77 -29.34 -60.99
C ASP A 346 -50.93 -30.76 -61.56
N HIS A 347 -50.42 -31.77 -60.86
CA HIS A 347 -50.57 -33.18 -61.26
C HIS A 347 -52.03 -33.65 -61.27
N ARG A 348 -52.83 -33.22 -60.28
CA ARG A 348 -54.27 -33.53 -60.21
C ARG A 348 -55.03 -32.82 -61.33
N LEU A 349 -54.69 -31.57 -61.62
CA LEU A 349 -55.26 -30.79 -62.72
C LEU A 349 -54.95 -31.46 -64.06
N GLU A 350 -53.69 -31.84 -64.27
CA GLU A 350 -53.23 -32.51 -65.48
C GLU A 350 -53.90 -33.89 -65.66
N SER A 351 -54.11 -34.63 -64.57
CA SER A 351 -54.85 -35.89 -64.58
C SER A 351 -56.32 -35.68 -64.97
N SER A 352 -56.98 -34.65 -64.41
CA SER A 352 -58.36 -34.26 -64.78
C SER A 352 -58.44 -33.81 -66.26
N TRP A 353 -57.43 -33.08 -66.76
CA TRP A 353 -57.33 -32.71 -68.16
C TRP A 353 -57.15 -33.93 -69.07
N ARG A 354 -56.33 -34.90 -68.67
CA ARG A 354 -56.18 -36.19 -69.39
C ARG A 354 -57.51 -36.96 -69.45
N GLU A 355 -58.25 -37.01 -68.34
CA GLU A 355 -59.57 -37.64 -68.24
C GLU A 355 -60.59 -36.97 -69.17
N ARG A 356 -60.72 -35.64 -69.08
CA ARG A 356 -61.60 -34.85 -69.95
C ARG A 356 -61.23 -34.98 -71.42
N ARG A 357 -59.94 -35.05 -71.75
CA ARG A 357 -59.46 -35.26 -73.13
C ARG A 357 -59.81 -36.66 -73.64
N ARG A 358 -59.80 -37.69 -72.78
CA ARG A 358 -60.30 -39.04 -73.12
C ARG A 358 -61.80 -39.04 -73.36
N GLN A 359 -62.57 -38.43 -72.46
CA GLN A 359 -64.02 -38.31 -72.59
C GLN A 359 -64.42 -37.54 -73.85
N ALA A 360 -63.79 -36.40 -74.13
CA ALA A 360 -64.03 -35.63 -75.35
C ALA A 360 -63.73 -36.44 -76.63
N LYS A 361 -62.64 -37.22 -76.64
CA LYS A 361 -62.34 -38.14 -77.75
C LYS A 361 -63.41 -39.22 -77.91
N ALA A 362 -63.94 -39.77 -76.83
CA ALA A 362 -65.02 -40.77 -76.88
C ALA A 362 -66.33 -40.17 -77.37
N LEU A 363 -66.69 -38.97 -76.90
CA LEU A 363 -67.87 -38.23 -77.34
C LEU A 363 -67.80 -37.90 -78.83
N LEU A 364 -66.64 -37.47 -79.32
CA LEU A 364 -66.42 -37.24 -80.76
C LEU A 364 -66.58 -38.52 -81.59
N ARG A 365 -66.17 -39.69 -81.08
CA ARG A 365 -66.41 -40.98 -81.75
C ARG A 365 -67.89 -41.33 -81.80
N TYR A 366 -68.61 -41.15 -80.69
CA TYR A 366 -70.04 -41.40 -80.60
C TYR A 366 -70.85 -40.47 -81.52
N ILE A 367 -70.51 -39.18 -81.57
CA ILE A 367 -71.12 -38.23 -82.51
C ILE A 367 -70.87 -38.66 -83.97
N ALA A 368 -69.66 -39.15 -84.29
CA ALA A 368 -69.36 -39.68 -85.61
C ALA A 368 -70.18 -40.94 -85.97
N GLU A 369 -70.51 -41.77 -84.98
CA GLU A 369 -71.38 -42.94 -85.15
C GLU A 369 -72.85 -42.54 -85.37
N LEU A 370 -73.37 -41.59 -84.58
CA LEU A 370 -74.73 -41.05 -84.79
C LEU A 370 -74.89 -40.41 -86.17
N TYR A 371 -73.86 -39.69 -86.64
CA TYR A 371 -73.87 -39.08 -87.97
C TYR A 371 -73.89 -40.15 -89.09
N ARG A 372 -73.26 -41.31 -88.89
CA ARG A 372 -73.35 -42.45 -89.82
C ARG A 372 -74.72 -43.12 -89.81
N ALA A 373 -75.35 -43.28 -88.64
CA ALA A 373 -76.69 -43.86 -88.51
C ALA A 373 -77.76 -42.97 -89.18
N GLN A 374 -77.62 -41.65 -89.09
CA GLN A 374 -78.55 -40.71 -89.75
C GLN A 374 -78.43 -40.73 -91.28
N GLN A 375 -77.26 -41.05 -91.84
CA GLN A 375 -77.11 -41.24 -93.28
C GLN A 375 -77.75 -42.54 -93.78
N GLN A 376 -77.83 -43.60 -92.97
CA GLN A 376 -78.45 -44.87 -93.36
C GLN A 376 -79.99 -44.75 -93.47
N HIS A 377 -80.65 -44.03 -92.55
CA HIS A 377 -82.10 -43.75 -92.62
C HIS A 377 -82.51 -42.88 -93.83
N ALA A 378 -81.61 -42.04 -94.36
CA ALA A 378 -81.88 -41.23 -95.55
C ALA A 378 -81.79 -42.04 -96.87
N VAL A 379 -81.18 -43.23 -96.85
CA VAL A 379 -81.03 -44.13 -98.01
C VAL A 379 -82.22 -45.09 -98.12
N GLU A 380 -82.75 -45.59 -97.00
CA GLU A 380 -83.93 -46.49 -96.97
C GLU A 380 -85.24 -45.78 -97.39
N SER A 381 -85.42 -44.51 -97.01
CA SER A 381 -86.60 -43.72 -97.42
C SER A 381 -86.65 -43.40 -98.92
N LYS A 382 -85.52 -43.47 -99.63
CA LYS A 382 -85.46 -43.22 -101.08
C LYS A 382 -85.72 -44.47 -101.93
N GLN A 383 -85.53 -45.66 -101.37
CA GLN A 383 -85.80 -46.93 -102.07
C GLN A 383 -87.29 -47.28 -102.09
N SER A 384 -88.03 -46.99 -101.00
CA SER A 384 -89.48 -47.22 -100.91
C SER A 384 -90.32 -46.37 -101.89
N ILE A 385 -89.87 -45.16 -102.23
CA ILE A 385 -90.56 -44.29 -103.20
C ILE A 385 -90.35 -44.77 -104.65
N HIS A 386 -89.20 -45.40 -104.93
CA HIS A 386 -88.84 -45.89 -106.27
C HIS A 386 -89.64 -47.15 -106.67
N GLU A 387 -89.91 -48.05 -105.71
CA GLU A 387 -90.76 -49.23 -105.94
C GLU A 387 -92.22 -48.86 -106.23
N LEU A 388 -92.80 -47.94 -105.44
CA LEU A 388 -94.17 -47.44 -105.64
C LEU A 388 -94.35 -46.72 -106.99
N ALA A 389 -93.34 -45.99 -107.45
CA ALA A 389 -93.37 -45.33 -108.75
C ALA A 389 -93.29 -46.32 -109.94
N SER A 390 -92.57 -47.42 -109.78
CA SER A 390 -92.41 -48.47 -110.82
C SER A 390 -93.63 -49.39 -110.95
N GLU A 391 -94.37 -49.58 -109.86
CA GLU A 391 -95.64 -50.32 -109.86
C GLU A 391 -96.77 -49.50 -110.54
N TYR A 392 -96.85 -48.19 -110.25
CA TYR A 392 -97.80 -47.26 -110.87
C TYR A 392 -97.64 -47.13 -112.39
N ALA A 393 -96.40 -47.22 -112.91
CA ALA A 393 -96.12 -47.13 -114.35
C ALA A 393 -96.59 -48.37 -115.12
N ARG A 394 -96.48 -49.57 -114.53
CA ARG A 394 -96.91 -50.84 -115.13
C ARG A 394 -98.44 -50.93 -115.26
N ASP A 395 -99.18 -50.45 -114.27
CA ASP A 395 -100.65 -50.54 -114.24
C ASP A 395 -101.38 -49.63 -115.24
N ARG A 396 -100.70 -48.62 -115.81
CA ARG A 396 -101.27 -47.66 -116.78
C ARG A 396 -100.67 -47.72 -118.18
N GLY A 397 -99.83 -48.71 -118.48
CA GLY A 397 -99.20 -48.85 -119.80
C GLY A 397 -98.26 -47.68 -120.16
N LEU A 398 -97.64 -47.05 -119.15
CA LEU A 398 -96.68 -45.97 -119.32
C LEU A 398 -95.26 -46.55 -119.46
N PRO A 399 -94.41 -46.00 -120.35
CA PRO A 399 -93.06 -46.53 -120.59
C PRO A 399 -92.19 -46.49 -119.32
N GLU A 400 -91.39 -47.54 -119.10
CA GLU A 400 -90.53 -47.70 -117.91
C GLU A 400 -89.50 -46.58 -117.76
N GLU A 401 -89.08 -46.31 -116.51
CA GLU A 401 -88.18 -45.20 -116.15
C GLU A 401 -86.87 -45.22 -116.97
N GLU A 402 -86.38 -46.40 -117.34
CA GLU A 402 -85.19 -46.57 -118.18
C GLU A 402 -85.38 -46.14 -119.64
N GLU A 403 -86.56 -46.36 -120.21
CA GLU A 403 -86.91 -45.89 -121.57
C GLU A 403 -87.03 -44.35 -121.60
N LEU A 404 -87.56 -43.77 -120.51
CA LEU A 404 -87.63 -42.32 -120.28
C LEU A 404 -86.24 -41.71 -120.06
N ARG A 405 -85.37 -42.36 -119.30
CA ARG A 405 -83.96 -41.97 -119.12
C ARG A 405 -83.19 -42.03 -120.45
N GLN A 406 -83.40 -43.05 -121.27
CA GLN A 406 -82.81 -43.12 -122.62
C GLN A 406 -83.31 -42.00 -123.52
N ARG A 407 -84.61 -41.65 -123.52
CA ARG A 407 -85.15 -40.50 -124.27
C ARG A 407 -84.58 -39.16 -123.78
N ILE A 408 -84.39 -38.99 -122.47
CA ILE A 408 -83.80 -37.78 -121.88
C ILE A 408 -82.30 -37.69 -122.24
N LEU A 409 -81.58 -38.81 -122.20
CA LEU A 409 -80.18 -38.89 -122.64
C LEU A 409 -80.04 -38.61 -124.14
N GLN A 410 -80.91 -39.17 -125.00
CA GLN A 410 -80.95 -38.85 -126.44
C GLN A 410 -81.27 -37.37 -126.69
N LYS A 411 -82.21 -36.77 -125.94
CA LYS A 411 -82.47 -35.31 -125.99
C LYS A 411 -81.27 -34.47 -125.54
N ARG A 412 -80.53 -34.91 -124.50
CA ARG A 412 -79.31 -34.24 -124.03
C ARG A 412 -78.14 -34.42 -125.00
N GLU A 413 -77.99 -35.59 -125.62
CA GLU A 413 -76.99 -35.87 -126.64
C GLU A 413 -77.28 -35.07 -127.92
N GLN A 414 -78.55 -34.97 -128.35
CA GLN A 414 -78.95 -34.06 -129.44
C GLN A 414 -78.66 -32.59 -129.09
N LYS A 415 -78.97 -32.13 -127.86
CA LYS A 415 -78.63 -30.77 -127.40
C LYS A 415 -77.12 -30.51 -127.29
N MET A 416 -76.31 -31.54 -126.99
CA MET A 416 -74.85 -31.45 -126.98
C MET A 416 -74.28 -31.49 -128.41
N ARG A 417 -74.83 -32.34 -129.30
CA ARG A 417 -74.48 -32.39 -130.72
C ARG A 417 -74.82 -31.08 -131.42
N THR A 418 -76.00 -30.49 -131.26
CA THR A 418 -76.30 -29.15 -131.83
C THR A 418 -75.38 -28.05 -131.27
N ARG A 419 -74.96 -28.14 -130.00
CA ARG A 419 -73.93 -27.26 -129.41
C ARG A 419 -72.52 -27.47 -129.98
N ILE A 420 -72.18 -28.68 -130.44
CA ILE A 420 -70.88 -29.01 -131.02
C ILE A 420 -70.86 -28.75 -132.55
N THR A 421 -71.97 -28.92 -133.28
CA THR A 421 -72.04 -28.64 -134.74
C THR A 421 -72.34 -27.17 -135.08
N GLY A 422 -73.04 -26.41 -134.21
CA GLY A 422 -73.21 -24.95 -134.39
C GLY A 422 -71.89 -24.17 -134.27
N ARG A 423 -70.97 -24.63 -133.40
CA ARG A 423 -69.62 -24.08 -133.23
C ARG A 423 -68.68 -24.30 -134.42
N THR A 424 -69.10 -25.04 -135.44
CA THR A 424 -68.30 -25.33 -136.66
C THR A 424 -68.87 -24.68 -137.94
N LEU A 425 -70.05 -24.06 -137.91
CA LEU A 425 -70.69 -23.40 -139.07
C LEU A 425 -71.41 -22.07 -138.79
N MET A 426 -71.57 -21.64 -137.54
CA MET A 426 -71.94 -20.29 -137.13
C MET A 426 -70.77 -19.71 -136.30
N LYS A 427 -69.51 -19.63 -136.78
CA LYS A 427 -68.72 -20.02 -137.99
C LYS A 427 -69.23 -19.82 -139.44
N ARG A 428 -70.38 -19.16 -139.62
CA ARG A 428 -70.94 -18.49 -140.80
C ARG A 428 -72.07 -17.60 -140.24
N HIS A 429 -71.75 -16.32 -140.13
CA HIS A 429 -72.62 -15.17 -139.91
C HIS A 429 -72.92 -14.71 -138.47
N PHE A 430 -72.30 -13.54 -138.20
CA PHE A 430 -72.36 -12.60 -137.07
C PHE A 430 -71.50 -12.87 -135.84
#